data_AF-A0AAW2TPT6-F1
#
_entry.id   AF-A0AAW2TPT6-F1
#
_cell.length_a   1.000
_cell.length_b   1.000
_cell.length_c   1.000
_cell.angle_alpha   90.00
_cell.angle_beta   90.00
_cell.angle_gamma   90.00
#
_symmetry.space_group_name_H-M   'P 1'
#
loop_
_entity.id
_entity.type
_entity.pdbx_description
1 polymer ?
#
loop_
_entity_poly.entity_id
_entity_poly.type
_entity_poly.pdbx_seq_one_letter_code
_entity_poly.pdbx_strand_id
1 'polypeptide(L)'
;MAAFDLFKLSFLLNLLSASNLNLWAGNKAGPVGVFRPTCNRIECPSYDVIHTANGFEIRRYNSSMWMSTKPIDDVSFVSATRTGFRQ
;
A
#
# COMPACT_ATOMS: atom_id res chain seq x y z
N MET A 1 15.37 -55.56 -11.06
CA MET A 1 15.80 -54.16 -11.26
C MET A 1 14.56 -53.28 -11.35
N ALA A 2 13.89 -53.01 -10.23
CA ALA A 2 12.67 -52.17 -10.19
C ALA A 2 12.45 -51.56 -8.79
N ALA A 3 12.88 -52.27 -7.73
CA ALA A 3 12.79 -51.79 -6.35
C ALA A 3 13.74 -50.62 -6.03
N PHE A 4 14.88 -50.52 -6.72
CA PHE A 4 15.84 -49.42 -6.54
C PHE A 4 15.37 -48.08 -7.12
N ASP A 5 14.45 -48.09 -8.10
CA ASP A 5 13.88 -46.87 -8.69
C ASP A 5 12.77 -46.26 -7.83
N LEU A 6 12.01 -47.11 -7.12
CA LEU A 6 10.97 -46.65 -6.18
C LEU A 6 11.58 -45.92 -4.97
N PHE A 7 12.75 -46.36 -4.51
CA PHE A 7 13.48 -45.72 -3.40
C PHE A 7 14.12 -44.38 -3.81
N LYS A 8 14.45 -44.20 -5.09
CA LYS A 8 14.93 -42.91 -5.61
C LYS A 8 13.79 -41.91 -5.78
N LEU A 9 12.61 -42.36 -6.20
CA LEU A 9 11.44 -41.50 -6.35
C LEU A 9 11.01 -40.90 -5.00
N SER A 10 10.97 -41.73 -3.94
CA SER A 10 10.57 -41.28 -2.60
C SER A 10 11.52 -40.25 -2.00
N PHE A 11 12.82 -40.30 -2.34
CA PHE A 11 13.80 -39.31 -1.89
C PHE A 11 13.62 -37.96 -2.60
N LEU A 12 13.31 -37.97 -3.90
CA LEU A 12 13.06 -36.75 -4.67
C LEU A 12 11.78 -36.02 -4.20
N LEU A 13 10.70 -36.76 -3.92
CA LEU A 13 9.45 -36.19 -3.41
C LEU A 13 9.59 -35.53 -2.02
N ASN A 14 10.44 -36.07 -1.14
CA ASN A 14 10.72 -35.46 0.16
C ASN A 14 11.52 -34.14 0.06
N LEU A 15 12.42 -34.03 -0.92
CA LEU A 15 13.16 -32.78 -1.20
C LEU A 15 12.23 -31.68 -1.75
N LEU A 16 11.27 -32.03 -2.60
CA LEU A 16 10.23 -31.10 -3.08
C LEU A 16 9.29 -30.66 -1.96
N SER A 17 8.98 -31.52 -0.99
CA SER A 17 8.12 -31.16 0.16
C SER A 17 8.79 -30.25 1.19
N ALA A 18 10.12 -30.28 1.30
CA ALA A 18 10.90 -29.36 2.15
C ALA A 18 11.19 -28.02 1.46
N SER A 19 10.93 -27.94 0.15
CA SER A 19 11.08 -26.72 -0.63
C SER A 19 9.85 -25.84 -0.41
N ASN A 20 9.92 -24.89 0.51
CA ASN A 20 9.05 -23.71 0.49
C ASN A 20 9.39 -22.85 -0.73
N LEU A 21 9.12 -23.36 -1.94
CA LEU A 21 9.10 -22.58 -3.16
C LEU A 21 7.88 -21.67 -3.09
N ASN A 22 8.02 -20.57 -2.35
CA ASN A 22 7.20 -19.39 -2.50
C ASN A 22 7.50 -18.77 -3.86
N LEU A 23 7.14 -19.48 -4.92
CA LEU A 23 7.19 -19.04 -6.32
C LEU A 23 6.00 -18.13 -6.63
N TRP A 24 5.70 -17.21 -5.72
CA TRP A 24 4.85 -16.06 -5.98
C TRP A 24 5.08 -15.00 -4.90
N ALA A 25 6.29 -14.45 -4.86
CA ALA A 25 6.45 -13.07 -4.39
C ALA A 25 5.93 -12.13 -5.47
N GLY A 26 4.64 -12.25 -5.81
CA GLY A 26 3.93 -11.17 -6.46
C GLY A 26 4.00 -10.03 -5.47
N ASN A 27 4.62 -8.91 -5.88
CA ASN A 27 4.77 -7.70 -5.09
C ASN A 27 3.59 -7.57 -4.13
N LYS A 28 3.81 -7.85 -2.84
CA LYS A 28 2.92 -7.37 -1.81
C LYS A 28 3.11 -5.87 -1.80
N ALA A 29 2.44 -5.19 -2.73
CA ALA A 29 1.90 -3.88 -2.43
C ALA A 29 1.35 -4.03 -1.01
N GLY A 30 1.82 -3.18 -0.09
CA GLY A 30 1.28 -3.13 1.26
C GLY A 30 -0.24 -3.05 1.20
N PRO A 31 -0.96 -3.21 2.34
CA PRO A 31 -2.41 -3.05 2.33
C PRO A 31 -2.72 -1.72 1.65
N VAL A 32 -3.21 -1.79 0.41
CA VAL A 32 -3.61 -0.62 -0.36
C VAL A 32 -4.66 0.00 0.52
N GLY A 33 -4.32 1.14 1.13
CA GLY A 33 -5.16 1.76 2.13
C GLY A 33 -6.56 1.84 1.57
N VAL A 34 -7.58 1.43 2.33
CA VAL A 34 -8.96 1.52 1.87
C VAL A 34 -9.24 2.99 1.62
N PHE A 35 -9.21 3.37 0.35
CA PHE A 35 -9.39 4.75 -0.04
C PHE A 35 -10.85 5.13 0.22
N ARG A 36 -11.07 6.41 0.57
CA ARG A 36 -12.43 6.94 0.67
C ARG A 36 -13.13 6.73 -0.68
N PRO A 37 -14.45 6.43 -0.72
CA PRO A 37 -15.17 6.16 -1.96
C PRO A 37 -15.01 7.25 -3.03
N THR A 38 -14.74 8.48 -2.62
CA THR A 38 -14.42 9.62 -3.51
C THR A 38 -13.19 9.36 -4.39
N CYS A 39 -12.14 8.77 -3.83
CA CYS A 39 -10.90 8.47 -4.55
C CYS A 39 -11.03 7.33 -5.56
N ASN A 40 -12.19 6.65 -5.62
CA ASN A 40 -12.49 5.71 -6.70
C ASN A 40 -12.84 6.42 -8.02
N ARG A 41 -13.12 7.73 -7.98
CA ARG A 41 -13.58 8.53 -9.13
C ARG A 41 -12.67 9.70 -9.48
N ILE A 42 -11.82 10.13 -8.55
CA ILE A 42 -10.86 11.24 -8.74
C ILE A 42 -9.49 10.80 -8.26
N GLU A 43 -8.45 11.39 -8.84
CA GLU A 43 -7.08 11.20 -8.37
C GLU A 43 -6.95 11.73 -6.94
N CYS A 44 -6.31 10.95 -6.07
CA CYS A 44 -6.00 11.30 -4.70
C CYS A 44 -4.51 11.09 -4.43
N PRO A 45 -3.89 11.87 -3.53
CA PRO A 45 -2.52 11.63 -3.11
C PRO A 45 -2.35 10.20 -2.58
N SER A 46 -1.33 9.50 -3.07
CA SER A 46 -1.02 8.14 -2.62
C SER A 46 -0.41 8.14 -1.22
N TYR A 47 -0.80 7.19 -0.39
CA TYR A 47 -0.27 7.00 0.96
C TYR A 47 -0.30 5.52 1.37
N ASP A 48 0.60 5.16 2.28
CA ASP A 48 0.56 3.88 2.99
C ASP A 48 -0.19 4.05 4.32
N VAL A 49 -1.08 3.12 4.67
CA VAL A 49 -1.67 3.07 6.02
C VAL A 49 -0.75 2.25 6.92
N ILE A 50 -0.14 2.91 7.91
CA ILE A 50 0.75 2.26 8.88
C ILE A 50 -0.04 1.61 10.00
N HIS A 51 -1.10 2.28 10.46
CA HIS A 51 -1.91 1.83 11.59
C HIS A 51 -3.33 2.38 11.50
N THR A 52 -4.29 1.64 12.03
CA THR A 52 -5.69 2.04 12.15
C THR A 52 -6.18 1.73 13.55
N ALA A 53 -6.84 2.70 14.16
CA ALA A 53 -7.39 2.61 15.51
C ALA A 53 -8.78 3.23 15.56
N ASN A 54 -9.39 3.27 16.74
CA ASN A 54 -10.73 3.82 16.90
C ASN A 54 -10.73 5.34 16.64
N GLY A 55 -11.34 5.75 15.54
CA GLY A 55 -11.51 7.16 15.16
C GLY A 55 -10.32 7.80 14.44
N PHE A 56 -9.24 7.05 14.17
CA PHE A 56 -8.09 7.60 13.42
C PHE A 56 -7.28 6.55 12.67
N GLU A 57 -6.46 7.03 11.75
CA GLU A 57 -5.49 6.25 11.00
C GLU A 57 -4.16 7.00 10.90
N ILE A 58 -3.07 6.26 10.84
CA ILE A 58 -1.72 6.79 10.62
C ILE A 58 -1.39 6.56 9.15
N ARG A 59 -1.27 7.64 8.38
CA ARG A 59 -0.92 7.62 6.95
C ARG A 59 0.49 8.15 6.72
N ARG A 60 1.29 7.42 5.95
CA ARG A 60 2.57 7.89 5.45
C ARG A 60 2.43 8.32 4.01
N TYR A 61 2.58 9.62 3.78
CA TYR A 61 2.75 10.18 2.46
C TYR A 61 4.24 10.14 2.11
N ASN A 62 4.57 9.65 0.92
CA ASN A 62 5.93 9.69 0.39
C ASN A 62 6.19 11.08 -0.21
N SER A 63 6.77 11.16 -1.40
CA SER A 63 6.94 12.42 -2.12
C SER A 63 5.73 12.68 -3.02
N SER A 64 5.20 13.91 -2.96
CA SER A 64 4.16 14.42 -3.86
C SER A 64 4.40 15.91 -4.09
N MET A 65 4.10 16.38 -5.30
CA MET A 65 4.15 17.80 -5.63
C MET A 65 2.81 18.44 -5.26
N TRP A 66 2.87 19.61 -4.64
CA TRP A 66 1.69 20.39 -4.27
C TRP A 66 1.81 21.79 -4.84
N MET A 67 0.73 22.29 -5.44
CA MET A 67 0.62 23.71 -5.76
C MET A 67 0.14 24.43 -4.52
N SER A 68 0.87 25.46 -4.09
CA SER A 68 0.56 26.26 -2.92
C SER A 68 0.63 27.74 -3.27
N THR A 69 -0.17 28.54 -2.59
CA THR A 69 -0.10 30.00 -2.72
C THR A 69 0.65 30.64 -1.55
N LYS A 70 0.91 31.94 -1.67
CA LYS A 70 1.51 32.76 -0.63
C LYS A 70 0.67 32.70 0.66
N PRO A 71 1.27 32.87 1.84
CA PRO A 71 0.52 32.97 3.09
C PRO A 71 -0.57 34.03 3.02
N ILE A 72 -1.75 33.71 3.55
CA ILE A 72 -2.89 34.63 3.67
C ILE A 72 -3.04 34.97 5.13
N ASP A 73 -2.82 36.24 5.48
CA ASP A 73 -2.96 36.75 6.84
C ASP A 73 -4.44 37.05 7.12
N ASP A 74 -5.13 36.10 7.73
CA ASP A 74 -6.52 36.19 8.15
C ASP A 74 -6.72 35.34 9.42
N VAL A 75 -7.57 35.81 10.33
CA VAL A 75 -7.93 35.10 11.56
C VAL A 75 -8.90 33.95 11.31
N SER A 76 -9.60 33.97 10.18
CA SER A 76 -10.61 32.98 9.80
C SER A 76 -10.06 31.97 8.80
N PHE A 77 -9.94 30.72 9.25
CA PHE A 77 -9.51 29.60 8.39
C PHE A 77 -10.41 29.42 7.16
N VAL A 78 -11.73 29.63 7.31
CA VAL A 78 -12.70 29.50 6.22
C VAL A 78 -12.49 30.59 5.16
N SER A 79 -12.28 31.84 5.61
CA SER A 79 -12.02 32.98 4.72
C SER A 79 -10.70 32.81 3.97
N ALA A 80 -9.63 32.48 4.69
CA ALA A 80 -8.30 32.25 4.12
C ALA A 80 -8.31 31.15 3.06
N THR A 81 -8.92 30.00 3.36
CA THR A 81 -8.96 28.85 2.44
C THR A 81 -9.75 29.17 1.18
N ARG A 82 -10.88 29.88 1.28
CA ARG A 82 -11.69 30.28 0.13
C ARG A 82 -10.96 31.28 -0.77
N THR A 83 -10.19 32.17 -0.18
CA THR A 83 -9.36 33.13 -0.91
C THR A 83 -8.19 32.43 -1.60
N GLY A 84 -7.50 31.52 -0.92
CA GLY A 84 -6.35 30.78 -1.47
C GLY A 84 -6.73 29.84 -2.61
N PHE A 85 -7.91 29.20 -2.54
CA PHE A 85 -8.41 28.33 -3.61
C PHE A 85 -8.68 29.06 -4.95
N ARG A 86 -8.79 30.39 -4.94
CA ARG A 86 -9.12 31.20 -6.12
C ARG A 86 -7.89 31.85 -6.80
N GLN A 87 -6.69 31.60 -6.28
CA GLN A 87 -5.42 32.13 -6.80
C GLN A 87 -4.75 31.10 -7.70
#